data_AF-G0MUL9-F1
#
_entry.id   AF-G0MUL9-F1
#
_cell.length_a   1.000
_cell.length_b   1.000
_cell.length_c   1.000
_cell.angle_alpha   90.00
_cell.angle_beta   90.00
_cell.angle_gamma   90.00
#
_symmetry.space_group_name_H-M   'P 1'
#
loop_
_entity.id
_entity.type
_entity.pdbx_description
1 polymer ?
#
loop_
_entity_poly.entity_id
_entity_poly.type
_entity_poly.pdbx_seq_one_letter_code
_entity_poly.pdbx_strand_id
1 'polypeptide(L)'
;MVRRSARIQYSGAQKKPSSDQIAATATVAKQADEIKKLKTELKECKKELKEKNQKNQLQMFNQKLEDHKKNLTEKMADVMVRIGTKKELEKEKKEVEELKKKCLDMLKKKSNEAIERNGGPFEWQICSVCLERFTEEDQHTPRVLKCGHTFCLGCITKLWKSGDIKCPTCREVMWCMNPATVTKNFMIADVSK
;
A
#
# COMPACT_ATOMS: atom_id res chain seq x y z
N MET A 1 78.97 87.99 -28.14
CA MET A 1 77.99 87.11 -28.79
C MET A 1 77.70 85.91 -27.89
N VAL A 2 76.43 85.50 -27.84
CA VAL A 2 75.86 84.25 -27.26
C VAL A 2 75.70 84.17 -25.73
N ARG A 3 74.46 84.47 -25.30
CA ARG A 3 73.80 83.89 -24.11
C ARG A 3 73.70 82.37 -24.29
N ARG A 4 73.98 81.56 -23.27
CA ARG A 4 73.36 80.22 -23.12
C ARG A 4 73.20 79.86 -21.65
N SER A 5 71.95 79.55 -21.33
CA SER A 5 71.35 79.34 -20.03
C SER A 5 71.94 78.15 -19.25
N ALA A 6 71.97 78.30 -17.93
CA ALA A 6 72.28 77.23 -16.99
C ALA A 6 71.18 76.14 -17.05
N ARG A 7 71.57 74.92 -17.39
CA ARG A 7 70.76 73.72 -17.17
C ARG A 7 70.95 73.31 -15.71
N ILE A 8 69.95 73.56 -14.87
CA ILE A 8 69.88 73.06 -13.50
C ILE A 8 69.84 71.53 -13.59
N GLN A 9 70.95 70.87 -13.25
CA GLN A 9 70.96 69.46 -12.92
C GLN A 9 70.40 69.34 -11.50
N TYR A 10 69.19 68.79 -11.37
CA TYR A 10 68.69 68.38 -10.06
C TYR A 10 69.57 67.24 -9.54
N SER A 11 70.49 67.55 -8.63
CA SER A 11 71.13 66.58 -7.76
C SER A 11 70.12 66.18 -6.69
N GLY A 12 69.40 65.08 -6.93
CA GLY A 12 68.61 64.44 -5.89
C GLY A 12 69.55 63.95 -4.78
N ALA A 13 69.71 64.74 -3.73
CA ALA A 13 70.44 64.36 -2.53
C ALA A 13 69.76 63.14 -1.89
N GLN A 14 70.40 61.98 -1.96
CA GLN A 14 70.03 60.84 -1.12
C GLN A 14 70.42 61.16 0.33
N LYS A 15 69.49 61.70 1.12
CA LYS A 15 69.67 61.82 2.58
C LYS A 15 69.74 60.40 3.17
N LYS A 16 70.78 60.11 3.95
CA LYS A 16 70.85 58.87 4.76
C LYS A 16 69.76 58.92 5.85
N PRO A 17 68.99 57.84 6.07
CA PRO A 17 67.85 57.83 6.98
C PRO A 17 68.27 57.99 8.46
N SER A 18 67.42 58.64 9.28
CA SER A 18 67.67 58.84 10.72
C SER A 18 67.49 57.55 11.53
N SER A 19 68.09 57.47 12.73
CA SER A 19 67.98 56.32 13.65
C SER A 19 66.53 55.88 13.91
N ASP A 20 65.61 56.83 14.03
CA ASP A 20 64.18 56.56 14.23
C ASP A 20 63.50 55.96 12.99
N GLN A 21 63.96 56.30 11.78
CA GLN A 21 63.47 55.71 10.53
C GLN A 21 63.94 54.26 10.36
N ILE A 22 65.09 53.89 10.92
CA ILE A 22 65.63 52.51 10.89
C ILE A 22 64.85 51.59 11.87
N ALA A 23 64.50 52.08 13.06
CA ALA A 23 63.70 51.33 14.03
C ALA A 23 62.25 51.09 13.55
N ALA A 24 61.63 52.11 12.93
CA ALA A 24 60.30 52.00 12.34
C ALA A 24 60.26 51.00 11.18
N THR A 25 61.26 51.00 10.30
CA THR A 25 61.35 50.06 9.17
C THR A 25 61.58 48.61 9.61
N ALA A 26 62.37 48.37 10.67
CA ALA A 26 62.53 47.03 11.26
C ALA A 26 61.23 46.50 11.89
N THR A 27 60.43 47.38 12.51
CA THR A 27 59.13 47.03 13.09
C THR A 27 58.11 46.67 12.01
N VAL A 28 58.06 47.46 10.93
CA VAL A 28 57.20 47.17 9.77
C VAL A 28 57.58 45.85 9.09
N ALA A 29 58.88 45.53 9.00
CA ALA A 29 59.34 44.26 8.44
C ALA A 29 58.87 43.06 9.29
N LYS A 30 59.00 43.14 10.62
CA LYS A 30 58.49 42.11 11.54
C LYS A 30 56.98 41.93 11.41
N GLN A 31 56.22 43.03 11.39
CA GLN A 31 54.78 43.00 11.18
C GLN A 31 54.41 42.39 9.81
N ALA A 32 55.19 42.68 8.76
CA ALA A 32 54.96 42.11 7.44
C ALA A 32 55.19 40.59 7.41
N ASP A 33 56.20 40.08 8.11
CA ASP A 33 56.46 38.65 8.23
C ASP A 33 55.40 37.94 9.09
N GLU A 34 54.92 38.60 10.14
CA GLU A 34 53.81 38.12 10.96
C GLU A 34 52.49 38.06 10.16
N ILE A 35 52.21 39.06 9.32
CA ILE A 35 51.09 39.06 8.37
C ILE A 35 51.22 37.93 7.34
N LYS A 36 52.43 37.62 6.84
CA LYS A 36 52.65 36.49 5.92
C LYS A 36 52.36 35.15 6.61
N LYS A 37 52.78 35.01 7.87
CA LYS A 37 52.50 33.82 8.68
C LYS A 37 50.99 33.64 8.92
N LEU A 38 50.31 34.69 9.37
CA LEU A 38 48.85 34.66 9.55
C LEU A 38 48.11 34.35 8.23
N LYS A 39 48.58 34.85 7.08
CA LYS A 39 47.99 34.54 5.76
C LYS A 39 48.16 33.07 5.35
N THR A 40 49.25 32.43 5.76
CA THR A 40 49.49 31.01 5.47
C THR A 40 48.61 30.12 6.34
N GLU A 41 48.54 30.41 7.64
CA GLU A 41 47.64 29.74 8.58
C GLU A 41 46.16 29.88 8.16
N LEU A 42 45.74 31.07 7.71
CA LEU A 42 44.37 31.29 7.22
C LEU A 42 44.05 30.51 5.94
N LYS A 43 45.05 30.22 5.09
CA LYS A 43 44.86 29.36 3.91
C LYS A 43 44.68 27.90 4.29
N GLU A 44 45.46 27.40 5.24
CA GLU A 44 45.35 26.03 5.75
C GLU A 44 44.00 25.80 6.44
N CYS A 45 43.61 26.69 7.34
CA CYS A 45 42.34 26.59 8.06
C CYS A 45 41.11 26.62 7.11
N LYS A 46 41.18 27.39 6.01
CA LYS A 46 40.15 27.37 4.95
C LYS A 46 40.07 26.04 4.21
N LYS A 47 41.21 25.38 3.97
CA LYS A 47 41.27 24.08 3.30
C LYS A 47 40.64 23.00 4.18
N GLU A 48 41.01 22.97 5.45
CA GLU A 48 40.45 22.03 6.44
C GLU A 48 38.93 22.19 6.58
N LEU A 49 38.44 23.43 6.64
CA LEU A 49 37.00 23.70 6.69
C LEU A 49 36.25 23.12 5.49
N LYS A 50 36.83 23.23 4.28
CA LYS A 50 36.24 22.69 3.04
C LYS A 50 36.17 21.16 3.08
N GLU A 51 37.24 20.49 3.51
CA GLU A 51 37.29 19.03 3.65
C GLU A 51 36.31 18.54 4.71
N LYS A 52 36.22 19.23 5.85
CA LYS A 52 35.28 18.91 6.93
C LYS A 52 33.82 19.06 6.47
N ASN A 53 33.51 20.12 5.71
CA ASN A 53 32.19 20.31 5.14
C ASN A 53 31.81 19.19 4.16
N GLN A 54 32.74 18.76 3.29
CA GLN A 54 32.51 17.64 2.38
C GLN A 54 32.29 16.32 3.13
N LYS A 55 33.10 16.06 4.16
CA LYS A 55 32.95 14.86 5.00
C LYS A 55 31.59 14.84 5.72
N ASN A 56 31.17 15.96 6.28
CA ASN A 56 29.86 16.09 6.93
C ASN A 56 28.71 15.85 5.94
N GLN A 57 28.80 16.39 4.72
CA GLN A 57 27.80 16.14 3.67
C GLN A 57 27.71 14.66 3.30
N LEU A 58 28.86 13.99 3.12
CA LEU A 58 28.92 12.57 2.81
C LEU A 58 28.34 11.73 3.96
N GLN A 59 28.65 12.08 5.20
CA GLN A 59 28.10 11.42 6.39
C GLN A 59 26.57 11.55 6.46
N MET A 60 26.04 12.75 6.21
CA MET A 60 24.59 12.96 6.16
C MET A 60 23.92 12.14 5.06
N PHE A 61 24.53 12.04 3.88
CA PHE A 61 24.00 11.22 2.78
C PHE A 61 24.01 9.73 3.11
N ASN A 62 25.11 9.22 3.68
CA ASN A 62 25.22 7.83 4.11
C ASN A 62 24.20 7.50 5.20
N GLN A 63 23.98 8.39 6.16
CA GLN A 63 22.96 8.19 7.20
C GLN A 63 21.56 8.04 6.59
N LYS A 64 21.19 8.94 5.67
CA LYS A 64 19.90 8.85 4.95
C LYS A 64 19.77 7.53 4.20
N LEU A 65 20.84 7.09 3.55
CA LEU A 65 20.85 5.83 2.83
C LEU A 65 20.59 4.65 3.78
N GLU A 66 21.24 4.64 4.95
CA GLU A 66 21.04 3.61 5.97
C GLU A 66 19.62 3.64 6.55
N ASP A 67 19.06 4.82 6.80
CA ASP A 67 17.67 4.94 7.28
C ASP A 67 16.67 4.40 6.24
N HIS A 68 16.89 4.69 4.95
CA HIS A 68 16.10 4.11 3.86
C HIS A 68 16.24 2.59 3.77
N LYS A 69 17.45 2.05 3.92
CA LYS A 69 17.68 0.60 3.95
C LYS A 69 16.92 -0.06 5.10
N LYS A 70 16.99 0.49 6.32
CA LYS A 70 16.27 -0.02 7.49
C LYS A 70 14.76 -0.07 7.25
N ASN A 71 14.19 1.01 6.75
CA ASN A 71 12.77 1.09 6.40
C ASN A 71 12.38 0.03 5.33
N LEU A 72 13.21 -0.16 4.30
CA LEU A 72 12.98 -1.19 3.29
C LEU A 72 13.00 -2.60 3.89
N THR A 73 13.96 -2.89 4.78
CA THR A 73 14.03 -4.20 5.44
C THR A 73 12.82 -4.48 6.33
N GLU A 74 12.34 -3.48 7.08
CA GLU A 74 11.12 -3.60 7.89
C GLU A 74 9.88 -3.87 7.02
N LYS A 75 9.74 -3.14 5.91
CA LYS A 75 8.66 -3.36 4.94
C LYS A 75 8.71 -4.74 4.29
N MET A 76 9.89 -5.23 3.94
CA MET A 76 10.06 -6.58 3.38
C MET A 76 9.66 -7.66 4.39
N ALA A 77 9.98 -7.47 5.68
CA ALA A 77 9.57 -8.39 6.74
C ALA A 77 8.03 -8.46 6.88
N ASP A 78 7.34 -7.31 6.90
CA ASP A 78 5.87 -7.24 6.93
C ASP A 78 5.22 -7.95 5.73
N VAL A 79 5.75 -7.74 4.52
CA VAL A 79 5.27 -8.44 3.32
C VAL A 79 5.45 -9.97 3.44
N MET A 80 6.58 -10.44 3.96
CA MET A 80 6.80 -11.88 4.17
C MET A 80 5.79 -12.49 5.15
N VAL A 81 5.49 -11.82 6.26
CA VAL A 81 4.47 -12.27 7.23
C VAL A 81 3.10 -12.38 6.56
N ARG A 82 2.69 -11.36 5.78
CA ARG A 82 1.41 -11.38 5.06
C ARG A 82 1.32 -12.47 4.00
N ILE A 83 2.42 -12.75 3.30
CA ILE A 83 2.47 -13.85 2.33
C ILE A 83 2.30 -15.19 3.05
N GLY A 84 2.92 -15.37 4.22
CA GLY A 84 2.71 -16.52 5.08
C GLY A 84 1.22 -16.69 5.40
N THR A 85 0.64 -15.74 6.14
CA THR A 85 -0.74 -15.84 6.61
C THR A 85 -1.75 -16.06 5.49
N LYS A 86 -1.53 -15.45 4.31
CA LYS A 86 -2.37 -15.68 3.13
C LYS A 86 -2.30 -17.13 2.65
N LYS A 87 -1.14 -17.79 2.67
CA LYS A 87 -0.98 -19.20 2.30
C LYS A 87 -1.67 -20.12 3.29
N GLU A 88 -1.52 -19.89 4.60
CA GLU A 88 -2.19 -20.70 5.61
C GLU A 88 -3.72 -20.58 5.50
N LEU A 89 -4.23 -19.35 5.35
CA LEU A 89 -5.66 -19.10 5.14
C LEU A 89 -6.19 -19.84 3.90
N GLU A 90 -5.42 -19.86 2.81
CA GLU A 90 -5.81 -20.55 1.58
C GLU A 90 -5.80 -22.08 1.74
N LYS A 91 -4.89 -22.62 2.57
CA LYS A 91 -4.86 -24.05 2.90
C LYS A 91 -6.08 -24.44 3.73
N GLU A 92 -6.38 -23.69 4.80
CA GLU A 92 -7.55 -23.94 5.65
C GLU A 92 -8.85 -23.85 4.85
N LYS A 93 -8.98 -22.86 3.96
CA LYS A 93 -10.13 -22.76 3.04
C LYS A 93 -10.31 -24.01 2.19
N LYS A 94 -9.23 -24.57 1.65
CA LYS A 94 -9.29 -25.81 0.86
C LYS A 94 -9.73 -27.01 1.70
N GLU A 95 -9.18 -27.14 2.91
CA GLU A 95 -9.55 -28.21 3.85
C GLU A 95 -11.05 -28.13 4.24
N VAL A 96 -11.55 -26.92 4.53
CA VAL A 96 -12.97 -26.66 4.81
C VAL A 96 -13.86 -27.00 3.62
N GLU A 97 -13.47 -26.61 2.40
CA GLU A 97 -14.25 -26.90 1.19
C GLU A 97 -14.34 -28.41 0.92
N GLU A 98 -13.24 -29.15 1.15
CA GLU A 98 -13.22 -30.60 1.00
C GLU A 98 -14.12 -31.30 2.03
N LEU A 99 -14.09 -30.86 3.29
CA LEU A 99 -14.99 -31.36 4.34
C LEU A 99 -16.45 -31.06 4.00
N LYS A 100 -16.75 -29.84 3.52
CA LYS A 100 -18.10 -29.46 3.09
C LYS A 100 -18.59 -30.38 1.98
N LYS A 101 -17.77 -30.66 0.97
CA LYS A 101 -18.11 -31.58 -0.13
C LYS A 101 -18.44 -32.99 0.41
N LYS A 102 -17.60 -33.54 1.29
CA LYS A 102 -17.85 -34.85 1.91
C LYS A 102 -19.17 -34.89 2.68
N CYS A 103 -19.48 -33.85 3.45
CA CYS A 103 -20.75 -33.76 4.18
C CYS A 103 -21.96 -33.68 3.24
N LEU A 104 -21.88 -32.90 2.15
CA LEU A 104 -22.94 -32.82 1.15
C LEU A 104 -23.17 -34.15 0.43
N ASP A 105 -22.10 -34.84 0.04
CA ASP A 105 -22.19 -36.16 -0.62
C ASP A 105 -22.88 -37.19 0.29
N MET A 106 -22.57 -37.19 1.59
CA MET A 106 -23.27 -38.03 2.57
C MET A 106 -24.77 -37.67 2.69
N LEU A 107 -25.12 -36.40 2.71
CA LEU A 107 -26.51 -35.94 2.79
C LEU A 107 -27.30 -36.34 1.54
N LYS A 108 -26.72 -36.16 0.35
CA LYS A 108 -27.33 -36.59 -0.92
C LYS A 108 -27.54 -38.09 -0.95
N LYS A 109 -26.54 -38.89 -0.54
CA LYS A 109 -26.66 -40.35 -0.48
C LYS A 109 -27.83 -40.78 0.42
N LYS A 110 -27.91 -40.23 1.65
CA LYS A 110 -29.02 -40.51 2.57
C LYS A 110 -30.37 -40.06 2.00
N SER A 111 -30.41 -38.94 1.29
CA SER A 111 -31.62 -38.46 0.62
C SER A 111 -32.06 -39.45 -0.47
N ASN A 112 -31.15 -39.87 -1.34
CA ASN A 112 -31.43 -40.84 -2.40
C ASN A 112 -31.88 -42.20 -1.85
N GLU A 113 -31.20 -42.73 -0.83
CA GLU A 113 -31.60 -43.97 -0.15
C GLU A 113 -33.01 -43.89 0.47
N ALA A 114 -33.45 -42.70 0.87
CA ALA A 114 -34.79 -42.49 1.38
C ALA A 114 -35.82 -42.31 0.25
N ILE A 115 -35.43 -41.71 -0.87
CA ILE A 115 -36.24 -41.64 -2.09
C ILE A 115 -36.54 -43.04 -2.63
N GLU A 116 -35.52 -43.91 -2.70
CA GLU A 116 -35.67 -45.30 -3.13
C GLU A 116 -36.65 -46.08 -2.24
N ARG A 117 -36.64 -45.81 -0.92
CA ARG A 117 -37.58 -46.44 0.02
C ARG A 117 -39.00 -45.88 -0.07
N ASN A 118 -39.16 -44.58 -0.32
CA ASN A 118 -40.46 -43.90 -0.26
C ASN A 118 -41.13 -43.72 -1.64
N GLY A 119 -40.50 -44.12 -2.74
CA GLY A 119 -41.07 -44.07 -4.09
C GLY A 119 -41.06 -42.68 -4.73
N GLY A 120 -40.30 -41.72 -4.21
CA GLY A 120 -40.24 -40.36 -4.77
C GLY A 120 -39.42 -39.35 -3.97
N PRO A 121 -39.11 -38.18 -4.56
CA PRO A 121 -38.48 -37.05 -3.87
C PRO A 121 -39.27 -36.63 -2.63
N PHE A 122 -38.59 -36.13 -1.62
CA PHE A 122 -39.27 -35.54 -0.48
C PHE A 122 -39.99 -34.25 -0.87
N GLU A 123 -41.09 -33.94 -0.20
CA GLU A 123 -41.89 -32.73 -0.45
C GLU A 123 -41.06 -31.44 -0.38
N TRP A 124 -40.08 -31.38 0.53
CA TRP A 124 -39.19 -30.21 0.67
C TRP A 124 -38.17 -30.06 -0.48
N GLN A 125 -38.07 -31.03 -1.39
CA GLN A 125 -37.21 -30.98 -2.59
C GLN A 125 -37.94 -30.52 -3.85
N ILE A 126 -39.24 -30.26 -3.76
CA ILE A 126 -40.10 -29.95 -4.91
C ILE A 126 -40.77 -28.60 -4.69
N CYS A 127 -40.91 -27.82 -5.76
CA CYS A 127 -41.71 -26.61 -5.72
C CYS A 127 -43.20 -26.96 -5.66
N SER A 128 -43.93 -26.51 -4.64
CA SER A 128 -45.38 -26.78 -4.51
C SER A 128 -46.26 -26.09 -5.57
N VAL A 129 -45.68 -25.23 -6.43
CA VAL A 129 -46.41 -24.53 -7.49
C VAL A 129 -46.26 -25.23 -8.84
N CYS A 130 -45.04 -25.53 -9.30
CA CYS A 130 -44.81 -26.22 -10.58
C CYS A 130 -44.62 -27.73 -10.44
N LEU A 131 -44.48 -28.25 -9.21
CA LEU A 131 -44.22 -29.65 -8.90
C LEU A 131 -42.90 -30.20 -9.49
N GLU A 132 -42.00 -29.31 -9.89
CA GLU A 132 -40.66 -29.66 -10.36
C GLU A 132 -39.65 -29.63 -9.20
N ARG A 133 -38.60 -30.47 -9.30
CA ARG A 133 -37.51 -30.50 -8.32
C ARG A 133 -36.75 -29.18 -8.34
N PHE A 134 -36.29 -28.77 -7.17
CA PHE A 134 -35.36 -27.65 -7.06
C PHE A 134 -34.00 -28.01 -7.66
N THR A 135 -33.31 -27.02 -8.23
CA THR A 135 -31.95 -27.13 -8.77
C THR A 135 -31.09 -25.97 -8.27
N GLU A 136 -29.77 -26.03 -8.46
CA GLU A 136 -28.89 -24.93 -8.04
C GLU A 136 -28.98 -23.70 -8.97
N GLU A 137 -29.21 -23.95 -10.26
CA GLU A 137 -29.17 -22.96 -11.34
C GLU A 137 -30.55 -22.77 -11.98
N ASP A 138 -30.68 -21.68 -12.74
CA ASP A 138 -31.88 -21.32 -13.52
C ASP A 138 -33.17 -21.08 -12.70
N GLN A 139 -34.30 -21.27 -13.37
CA GLN A 139 -35.66 -21.00 -12.88
C GLN A 139 -36.06 -21.93 -11.73
N HIS A 140 -35.38 -23.05 -11.54
CA HIS A 140 -35.67 -24.02 -10.48
C HIS A 140 -34.86 -23.79 -9.19
N THR A 141 -34.10 -22.69 -9.11
CA THR A 141 -33.41 -22.27 -7.88
C THR A 141 -34.40 -22.04 -6.73
N PRO A 142 -34.26 -22.71 -5.57
CA PRO A 142 -35.16 -22.53 -4.43
C PRO A 142 -34.93 -21.19 -3.74
N ARG A 143 -36.02 -20.46 -3.48
CA ARG A 143 -36.03 -19.11 -2.92
C ARG A 143 -37.02 -19.05 -1.75
N VAL A 144 -36.61 -18.44 -0.64
CA VAL A 144 -37.39 -18.34 0.59
C VAL A 144 -38.07 -16.98 0.66
N LEU A 145 -39.40 -16.96 0.76
CA LEU A 145 -40.16 -15.73 1.04
C LEU A 145 -39.99 -15.32 2.51
N LYS A 146 -40.36 -14.07 2.86
CA LYS A 146 -40.29 -13.58 4.27
C LYS A 146 -41.04 -14.47 5.28
N CYS A 147 -42.09 -15.14 4.82
CA CYS A 147 -42.89 -16.05 5.63
C CYS A 147 -42.27 -17.44 5.84
N GLY A 148 -41.09 -17.71 5.27
CA GLY A 148 -40.36 -18.98 5.39
C GLY A 148 -40.71 -20.04 4.34
N HIS A 149 -41.79 -19.85 3.56
CA HIS A 149 -42.13 -20.79 2.48
C HIS A 149 -41.15 -20.68 1.31
N THR A 150 -40.81 -21.82 0.71
CA THR A 150 -39.83 -21.91 -0.39
C THR A 150 -40.51 -22.24 -1.71
N PHE A 151 -40.17 -21.49 -2.76
CA PHE A 151 -40.63 -21.70 -4.14
C PHE A 151 -39.47 -21.51 -5.11
N CYS A 152 -39.60 -21.97 -6.35
CA CYS A 152 -38.54 -21.78 -7.33
C CYS A 152 -38.53 -20.36 -7.89
N LEU A 153 -37.38 -19.88 -8.34
CA LEU A 153 -37.22 -18.55 -8.92
C LEU A 153 -38.23 -18.27 -10.05
N GLY A 154 -38.50 -19.25 -10.91
CA GLY A 154 -39.45 -19.10 -12.01
C GLY A 154 -40.88 -18.92 -11.51
N CYS A 155 -41.30 -19.67 -10.49
CA CYS A 155 -42.61 -19.48 -9.86
C CYS A 155 -42.69 -18.13 -9.14
N ILE A 156 -41.66 -17.71 -8.41
CA ILE A 156 -41.63 -16.39 -7.78
C ILE A 156 -41.74 -15.28 -8.82
N THR A 157 -41.00 -15.40 -9.93
CA THR A 157 -41.03 -14.42 -11.02
C THR A 157 -42.42 -14.28 -11.63
N LYS A 158 -43.15 -15.40 -11.77
CA LYS A 158 -44.55 -15.40 -12.24
C LYS A 158 -45.53 -14.82 -11.21
N LEU A 159 -45.25 -14.96 -9.91
CA LEU A 159 -46.07 -14.44 -8.82
C LEU A 159 -45.82 -12.96 -8.54
N TRP A 160 -44.64 -12.46 -8.91
CA TRP A 160 -44.27 -11.06 -8.74
C TRP A 160 -45.09 -10.16 -9.66
N LYS A 161 -45.88 -9.28 -9.06
CA LYS A 161 -46.72 -8.31 -9.77
C LYS A 161 -46.59 -6.98 -9.06
N SER A 162 -46.49 -5.87 -9.79
CA SER A 162 -46.53 -4.52 -9.21
C SER A 162 -45.58 -4.26 -8.01
N GLY A 163 -44.47 -5.00 -7.91
CA GLY A 163 -43.49 -4.84 -6.82
C GLY A 163 -43.74 -5.69 -5.57
N ASP A 164 -44.75 -6.56 -5.55
CA ASP A 164 -45.03 -7.47 -4.45
C ASP A 164 -45.18 -8.93 -4.90
N ILE A 165 -45.03 -9.83 -3.94
CA ILE A 165 -45.21 -11.28 -4.08
C ILE A 165 -46.14 -11.72 -2.96
N LYS A 166 -47.26 -12.36 -3.33
CA LYS A 166 -48.16 -13.00 -2.37
C LYS A 166 -47.84 -14.48 -2.26
N CYS A 167 -47.56 -14.95 -1.04
CA CYS A 167 -47.26 -16.36 -0.80
C CYS A 167 -48.45 -17.27 -1.15
N PRO A 168 -48.29 -18.29 -2.01
CA PRO A 168 -49.35 -19.26 -2.31
C PRO A 168 -49.83 -20.06 -1.10
N THR A 169 -48.96 -20.31 -0.11
CA THR A 169 -49.27 -21.15 1.05
C THR A 169 -49.99 -20.39 2.16
N CYS A 170 -49.42 -19.27 2.63
CA CYS A 170 -49.94 -18.52 3.77
C CYS A 170 -50.55 -17.16 3.43
N ARG A 171 -50.52 -16.76 2.14
CA ARG A 171 -51.07 -15.48 1.62
C ARG A 171 -50.37 -14.22 2.13
N GLU A 172 -49.29 -14.35 2.90
CA GLU A 172 -48.48 -13.22 3.35
C GLU A 172 -47.81 -12.53 2.16
N VAL A 173 -47.78 -11.19 2.21
CA VAL A 173 -47.27 -10.35 1.12
C VAL A 173 -45.86 -9.87 1.43
N MET A 174 -44.99 -10.05 0.45
CA MET A 174 -43.61 -9.58 0.48
C MET A 174 -43.41 -8.54 -0.61
N TRP A 175 -42.93 -7.37 -0.22
CA TRP A 175 -42.45 -6.36 -1.16
C TRP A 175 -41.05 -6.72 -1.66
N CYS A 176 -40.84 -6.71 -2.97
CA CYS A 176 -39.53 -6.86 -3.58
C CYS A 176 -39.43 -6.07 -4.90
N MET A 177 -38.29 -5.41 -5.09
CA MET A 177 -38.00 -4.71 -6.35
C MET A 177 -37.64 -5.67 -7.49
N ASN A 178 -37.09 -6.85 -7.16
CA ASN A 178 -36.67 -7.85 -8.15
C ASN A 178 -36.81 -9.28 -7.55
N PRO A 179 -37.52 -10.20 -8.23
CA PRO A 179 -37.62 -11.61 -7.83
C PRO A 179 -36.28 -12.31 -7.63
N ALA A 180 -35.25 -11.94 -8.41
CA ALA A 180 -33.93 -12.55 -8.35
C ALA A 180 -33.14 -12.18 -7.08
N THR A 181 -33.57 -11.17 -6.32
CA THR A 181 -32.93 -10.78 -5.05
C THR A 181 -33.57 -11.46 -3.84
N VAL A 182 -34.68 -12.20 -4.02
CA VAL A 182 -35.28 -13.01 -2.95
C VAL A 182 -34.26 -14.05 -2.47
N THR A 183 -34.20 -14.28 -1.16
CA THR A 183 -33.13 -15.09 -0.54
C THR A 183 -33.10 -16.52 -1.09
N LYS A 184 -31.94 -17.02 -1.53
CA LYS A 184 -31.77 -18.41 -1.98
C LYS A 184 -31.78 -19.36 -0.77
N ASN A 185 -32.50 -20.47 -0.89
CA ASN A 185 -32.47 -21.53 0.12
C ASN A 185 -31.25 -22.45 -0.13
N PHE A 186 -30.11 -22.13 0.47
CA PHE A 186 -28.88 -22.91 0.27
C PHE A 186 -29.00 -24.34 0.81
N MET A 187 -29.80 -24.59 1.85
CA MET A 187 -29.99 -25.95 2.38
C MET A 187 -30.63 -26.87 1.34
N ILE A 188 -31.64 -26.38 0.62
CA ILE A 188 -32.30 -27.16 -0.42
C ILE A 188 -31.46 -27.17 -1.70
N ALA A 189 -30.87 -26.04 -2.08
CA ALA A 189 -30.04 -25.94 -3.28
C ALA A 189 -28.80 -26.84 -3.23
N ASP A 190 -28.10 -26.89 -2.09
CA ASP A 190 -26.85 -27.66 -1.96
C ASP A 190 -27.10 -29.18 -1.96
N VAL A 191 -28.26 -29.62 -1.46
CA VAL A 191 -28.67 -31.04 -1.50
C VAL A 191 -29.22 -31.43 -2.88
N SER A 192 -29.68 -30.47 -3.67
CA SER A 192 -30.26 -30.71 -5.01
C SER A 192 -29.25 -30.59 -6.16
N LYS A 193 -27.96 -30.47 -5.83
CA LYS A 193 -26.82 -30.55 -6.77
C LYS A 193 -26.62 -31.96 -7.31
#